data_AF-A0A9D2PZC1-F1
#
_entry.id   AF-A0A9D2PZC1-F1
#
_cell.length_a   1.000
_cell.length_b   1.000
_cell.length_c   1.000
_cell.angle_alpha   90.00
_cell.angle_beta   90.00
_cell.angle_gamma   90.00
#
_symmetry.space_group_name_H-M   'P 1'
#
loop_
_entity.id
_entity.type
_entity.pdbx_description
1 polymer ?
#
loop_
_entity_poly.entity_id
_entity_poly.type
_entity_poly.pdbx_seq_one_letter_code
_entity_poly.pdbx_strand_id
1 'polypeptide(L)'
;MLTTAPTLPTARIEAVVSAALAEDAPWGDLTAEVFLPAEATAGAELAAREPGVLAGIDVFAAAFRLTDPAVRIHPLAADGDRFAAGDVLATV
;
A
#
# COMPACT_ATOMS: atom_id res chain seq x y z
N MET A 1 0.99 29.29 3.06
CA MET A 1 2.20 28.65 2.51
C MET A 1 2.11 27.17 2.81
N LEU A 2 1.91 26.33 1.79
CA LEU A 2 1.93 24.87 1.95
C LEU A 2 3.41 24.44 2.01
N THR A 3 3.90 24.14 3.20
CA THR A 3 5.18 23.45 3.38
C THR A 3 4.99 22.05 2.81
N THR A 4 5.57 21.75 1.65
CA THR A 4 5.73 20.37 1.18
C THR A 4 6.50 19.61 2.26
N ALA A 5 5.86 18.63 2.87
CA ALA A 5 6.51 17.76 3.84
C ALA A 5 7.73 17.08 3.18
N PRO A 6 8.84 16.90 3.91
CA PRO A 6 10.00 16.21 3.36
C PRO A 6 9.63 14.78 2.96
N THR A 7 9.92 14.40 1.72
CA THR A 7 9.71 13.04 1.22
C THR A 7 10.64 12.06 1.94
N LEU A 8 10.09 10.94 2.42
CA LEU A 8 10.88 9.89 3.04
C LEU A 8 11.78 9.21 1.99
N PRO A 9 13.07 8.92 2.29
CA PRO A 9 13.93 8.21 1.36
C PRO A 9 13.37 6.83 1.02
N THR A 10 13.27 6.50 -0.26
CA THR A 10 12.73 5.21 -0.75
C THR A 10 13.43 4.01 -0.12
N ALA A 11 14.76 4.02 -0.03
CA ALA A 11 15.53 2.95 0.62
C ALA A 11 15.15 2.74 2.09
N ARG A 12 14.72 3.78 2.80
CA ARG A 12 14.28 3.66 4.19
C ARG A 12 12.88 3.06 4.28
N ILE A 13 11.97 3.47 3.39
CA ILE A 13 10.64 2.86 3.27
C ILE A 13 10.80 1.37 2.98
N GLU A 14 11.55 1.02 1.94
CA GLU A 14 11.72 -0.37 1.51
C GLU A 14 12.36 -1.24 2.59
N ALA A 15 13.35 -0.72 3.34
CA ALA A 15 13.96 -1.47 4.44
C ALA A 15 12.97 -1.80 5.56
N VAL A 16 12.11 -0.83 5.95
CA VAL A 16 11.11 -1.05 7.01
C VAL A 16 9.99 -1.96 6.52
N VAL A 17 9.46 -1.71 5.32
CA VAL A 17 8.38 -2.51 4.73
C VAL A 17 8.84 -3.95 4.50
N SER A 18 10.05 -4.18 4.00
CA SER A 18 10.59 -5.54 3.82
C SER A 18 10.68 -6.30 5.15
N ALA A 19 11.08 -5.61 6.23
CA ALA A 19 11.13 -6.23 7.55
C ALA A 19 9.72 -6.60 8.05
N ALA A 20 8.73 -5.72 7.86
CA ALA A 20 7.35 -5.99 8.23
C ALA A 20 6.73 -7.15 7.42
N LEU A 21 6.98 -7.22 6.11
CA LEU A 21 6.52 -8.34 5.27
C LEU A 21 7.15 -9.67 5.71
N ALA A 22 8.45 -9.67 6.04
CA ALA A 22 9.13 -10.86 6.54
C ALA A 22 8.65 -11.31 7.92
N GLU A 23 8.18 -10.38 8.76
CA GLU A 23 7.56 -10.66 10.05
C GLU A 23 6.17 -11.30 9.89
N ASP A 24 5.35 -10.78 8.97
CA ASP A 24 3.95 -11.18 8.80
C ASP A 24 3.78 -12.57 8.18
N ALA A 25 4.59 -12.89 7.16
CA ALA A 25 4.51 -14.15 6.43
C ALA A 25 5.89 -14.84 6.29
N PRO A 26 6.55 -15.21 7.41
CA PRO A 26 7.92 -15.77 7.39
C PRO A 26 8.03 -17.10 6.62
N TRP A 27 6.90 -17.78 6.37
CA TRP A 27 6.83 -19.03 5.61
C TRP A 27 5.80 -18.99 4.47
N GLY A 28 5.37 -17.79 4.06
CA GLY A 28 4.28 -17.60 3.09
C GLY A 28 2.89 -17.53 3.72
N ASP A 29 1.87 -17.37 2.88
CA ASP A 29 0.46 -17.35 3.27
C ASP A 29 -0.21 -18.65 2.81
N LEU A 30 -0.22 -19.65 3.69
CA LEU A 30 -0.79 -20.96 3.42
C LEU A 30 -2.29 -20.88 3.05
N THR A 31 -3.02 -19.89 3.56
CA THR A 31 -4.45 -19.75 3.24
C THR A 31 -4.60 -19.31 1.78
N ALA A 32 -3.85 -18.28 1.36
CA ALA A 32 -3.85 -17.84 -0.03
C ALA A 32 -3.36 -18.96 -0.97
N GLU A 33 -2.24 -19.61 -0.65
CA GLU A 33 -1.64 -20.67 -1.48
C GLU A 33 -2.55 -21.89 -1.67
N VAL A 34 -3.37 -22.24 -0.67
CA VAL A 34 -4.28 -23.39 -0.74
C VAL A 34 -5.56 -23.06 -1.50
N PHE A 35 -6.09 -21.85 -1.34
CA PHE A 35 -7.43 -21.51 -1.85
C PHE A 35 -7.43 -20.70 -3.15
N LEU A 36 -6.33 -20.05 -3.51
CA LEU A 36 -6.23 -19.23 -4.72
C LEU A 36 -5.40 -19.94 -5.80
N PRO A 37 -5.90 -20.03 -7.04
CA PRO A 37 -5.09 -20.43 -8.19
C PRO A 37 -3.88 -19.50 -8.35
N ALA A 38 -2.73 -20.04 -8.77
CA ALA A 38 -1.50 -19.26 -8.94
C ALA A 38 -1.64 -18.13 -9.98
N GLU A 39 -2.52 -18.30 -10.96
CA GLU A 39 -2.78 -17.33 -12.03
C GLU A 39 -3.94 -16.38 -11.72
N ALA A 40 -4.52 -16.46 -10.52
CA ALA A 40 -5.64 -15.60 -10.14
C ALA A 40 -5.19 -14.14 -10.05
N THR A 41 -6.01 -13.25 -10.63
CA THR A 41 -5.82 -11.79 -10.53
C THR A 41 -7.04 -11.17 -9.87
N ALA A 42 -6.82 -10.15 -9.04
CA ALA A 42 -7.87 -9.37 -8.40
C ALA A 42 -7.54 -7.87 -8.48
N GLY A 43 -8.57 -7.04 -8.32
CA GLY A 43 -8.41 -5.60 -8.08
C GLY A 43 -8.88 -5.24 -6.67
N ALA A 44 -8.30 -4.19 -6.10
CA ALA A 44 -8.63 -3.71 -4.77
C ALA A 44 -8.68 -2.17 -4.70
N GLU A 45 -9.47 -1.68 -3.75
CA GLU A 45 -9.61 -0.24 -3.46
C GLU A 45 -9.14 0.06 -2.04
N LEU A 46 -8.26 1.06 -1.90
CA LEU A 46 -7.95 1.66 -0.60
C LEU A 46 -9.06 2.67 -0.26
N ALA A 47 -10.15 2.18 0.31
CA ALA A 47 -11.30 3.01 0.68
C ALA A 47 -11.19 3.52 2.13
N ALA A 48 -11.36 4.82 2.32
CA ALA A 48 -11.36 5.47 3.63
C ALA A 48 -12.60 5.08 4.44
N ARG A 49 -12.42 4.59 5.67
CA ARG A 49 -13.55 4.26 6.57
C ARG A 49 -14.01 5.46 7.40
N GLU A 50 -13.09 6.38 7.67
CA GLU A 50 -13.30 7.59 8.48
C GLU A 50 -12.66 8.77 7.76
N PRO A 51 -13.13 10.02 7.99
CA PRO A 51 -12.48 11.21 7.42
C PRO A 51 -11.09 11.44 8.02
N GLY A 52 -10.16 11.95 7.21
CA GLY A 52 -8.76 12.09 7.64
C GLY A 52 -7.88 12.93 6.73
N VAL A 53 -6.58 12.81 6.94
CA VAL A 53 -5.52 13.36 6.09
C VAL A 53 -4.63 12.20 5.66
N LEU A 54 -4.35 12.06 4.37
CA LEU A 54 -3.55 10.96 3.84
C LEU A 54 -2.10 11.11 4.26
N ALA A 55 -1.50 10.01 4.69
CA ALA A 55 -0.07 9.91 4.97
C ALA A 55 0.39 8.48 4.68
N GLY A 56 1.53 8.34 3.99
CA GLY A 56 2.14 7.04 3.70
C GLY A 56 1.72 6.40 2.39
N ILE A 57 1.28 7.15 1.37
CA ILE A 57 0.91 6.56 0.07
C ILE A 57 2.08 5.81 -0.58
N ASP A 58 3.32 6.30 -0.42
CA ASP A 58 4.52 5.61 -0.89
C ASP A 58 4.84 4.34 -0.09
N VAL A 59 4.50 4.31 1.20
CA VAL A 59 4.64 3.13 2.06
C VAL A 59 3.63 2.06 1.63
N PHE A 60 2.39 2.46 1.38
CA PHE A 60 1.35 1.59 0.82
C PHE A 60 1.80 0.98 -0.51
N ALA A 61 2.27 1.82 -1.45
CA ALA A 61 2.75 1.34 -2.75
C ALA A 61 3.97 0.41 -2.63
N ALA A 62 4.88 0.67 -1.69
CA ALA A 62 6.05 -0.19 -1.46
C ALA A 62 5.65 -1.59 -0.97
N ALA A 63 4.63 -1.73 -0.12
CA ALA A 63 4.16 -3.03 0.36
C ALA A 63 3.73 -3.95 -0.79
N PHE A 64 2.94 -3.44 -1.73
CA PHE A 64 2.54 -4.19 -2.92
C PHE A 64 3.72 -4.50 -3.84
N ARG A 65 4.54 -3.50 -4.18
CA ARG A 65 5.68 -3.66 -5.10
C ARG A 65 6.71 -4.67 -4.59
N LEU A 66 6.98 -4.68 -3.28
CA LEU A 66 7.94 -5.60 -2.65
C LEU A 66 7.38 -7.02 -2.51
N THR A 67 6.05 -7.16 -2.48
CA THR A 67 5.38 -8.47 -2.47
C THR A 67 5.37 -9.08 -3.88
N ASP A 68 4.95 -8.31 -4.89
CA ASP A 68 4.99 -8.71 -6.30
C ASP A 68 5.23 -7.48 -7.20
N PRO A 69 6.37 -7.42 -7.92
CA PRO A 69 6.68 -6.33 -8.86
C PRO A 69 5.69 -6.14 -10.02
N ALA A 70 4.84 -7.14 -10.31
CA ALA A 70 3.83 -7.06 -11.36
C ALA A 70 2.57 -6.27 -10.96
N VAL A 71 2.36 -6.05 -9.66
CA VAL A 71 1.19 -5.33 -9.13
C VAL A 71 1.23 -3.86 -9.56
N ARG A 72 0.09 -3.36 -10.03
CA ARG A 72 -0.06 -1.98 -10.50
C ARG A 72 -0.78 -1.16 -9.44
N ILE A 73 -0.13 -0.14 -8.90
CA ILE A 73 -0.76 0.77 -7.95
C ILE A 73 -1.08 2.08 -8.66
N HIS A 74 -2.31 2.56 -8.50
CA HIS A 74 -2.76 3.86 -8.99
C HIS A 74 -3.29 4.72 -7.83
N PRO A 75 -2.44 5.61 -7.27
CA PRO A 75 -2.86 6.59 -6.27
C PRO A 75 -3.88 7.57 -6.83
N LEU A 76 -4.93 7.85 -6.06
CA LEU A 76 -5.98 8.84 -6.38
C LEU A 76 -5.91 10.09 -5.48
N ALA A 77 -5.12 10.04 -4.41
CA ALA A 77 -4.83 11.13 -3.50
C ALA A 77 -3.34 11.14 -3.13
N ALA A 78 -2.84 12.28 -2.68
CA ALA A 78 -1.46 12.47 -2.23
C ALA A 78 -1.38 12.67 -0.72
N ASP A 79 -0.21 12.39 -0.14
CA ASP A 79 0.06 12.69 1.26
C ASP A 79 -0.18 14.18 1.56
N GLY A 80 -0.93 14.44 2.64
CA GLY A 80 -1.40 15.77 3.02
C GLY A 80 -2.80 16.12 2.52
N ASP A 81 -3.36 15.38 1.56
CA ASP A 81 -4.73 15.59 1.11
C ASP A 81 -5.73 15.18 2.20
N ARG A 82 -6.79 15.98 2.36
CA ARG A 82 -7.93 15.62 3.20
C ARG A 82 -8.89 14.74 2.42
N PHE A 83 -9.49 13.76 3.10
CA PHE A 83 -10.51 12.88 2.52
C PHE A 83 -11.66 12.66 3.50
N ALA A 84 -12.80 12.23 2.97
CA ALA A 84 -13.99 11.84 3.71
C ALA A 84 -14.09 10.31 3.83
N ALA A 85 -14.99 9.84 4.71
CA ALA A 85 -15.36 8.43 4.73
C ALA A 85 -16.03 8.04 3.40
N GLY A 86 -15.60 6.91 2.83
CA GLY A 86 -16.07 6.39 1.55
C GLY A 86 -15.18 6.77 0.35
N ASP A 87 -14.27 7.74 0.50
CA ASP A 87 -13.37 8.12 -0.60
C ASP A 87 -12.39 6.97 -0.91
N VAL A 88 -12.17 6.72 -2.20
CA VAL A 88 -11.13 5.78 -2.67
C VAL A 88 -9.83 6.55 -2.88
N LEU A 89 -8.80 6.17 -2.13
CA LEU A 89 -7.51 6.87 -2.07
C LEU A 89 -6.48 6.29 -3.02
N ALA A 90 -6.62 5.01 -3.38
CA ALA A 90 -5.82 4.32 -4.38
C ALA A 90 -6.56 3.08 -4.91
N THR A 91 -6.17 2.62 -6.08
CA THR A 91 -6.56 1.33 -6.64
C THR A 91 -5.34 0.46 -6.90
N VAL A 92 -5.52 -0.85 -6.79
CA VAL A 92 -4.51 -1.90 -7.01
C VAL A 92 -5.06 -2.95 -7.95
#